data_AF-A0A8C5X4B1-F1
#
_entry.id   AF-A0A8C5X4B1-F1
#
_cell.length_a   1.000
_cell.length_b   1.000
_cell.length_c   1.000
_cell.angle_alpha   90.00
_cell.angle_beta   90.00
_cell.angle_gamma   90.00
#
_symmetry.space_group_name_H-M   'P 1'
#
loop_
_entity.id
_entity.type
_entity.pdbx_description
1 polymer ?
#
loop_
_entity_poly.entity_id
_entity_poly.type
_entity_poly.pdbx_seq_one_letter_code
_entity_poly.pdbx_strand_id
1 'polypeptide(L)'
;MGWGLRRFSLWTTQICVCALTLPPSDVLVCPLRPVERFRDLCPEEVADLFRTAQRVGNVVEKHFCGTSLTFSIQDGPEAGQTVKVSAYYYNY
;
A
#
# COMPACT_ATOMS: atom_id res chain seq x y z
N MET A 1 23.74 -7.81 0.46
CA MET A 1 22.66 -7.46 -0.48
C MET A 1 21.58 -6.73 0.29
N GLY A 2 21.66 -5.40 0.36
CA GLY A 2 20.71 -4.59 1.13
C GLY A 2 19.49 -4.24 0.28
N TRP A 3 18.31 -4.65 0.71
CA TRP A 3 17.05 -4.22 0.10
C TRP A 3 16.77 -2.79 0.57
N GLY A 4 17.17 -1.82 -0.25
CA GLY A 4 16.87 -0.40 -0.03
C GLY A 4 15.39 -0.11 -0.24
N LEU A 5 14.77 0.56 0.74
CA LEU A 5 13.41 1.09 0.67
C LEU A 5 13.31 2.09 -0.50
N ARG A 6 12.95 1.63 -1.70
CA ARG A 6 12.75 2.51 -2.85
C ARG A 6 11.32 3.04 -2.83
N ARG A 7 11.17 4.30 -2.41
CA ARG A 7 9.93 5.06 -2.52
C ARG A 7 9.69 5.39 -4.00
N PHE A 8 8.77 4.68 -4.64
CA PHE A 8 8.29 5.04 -5.96
C PHE A 8 7.00 5.84 -5.78
N SER A 9 7.04 7.12 -6.13
CA SER A 9 5.85 7.96 -6.21
C SER A 9 5.35 7.96 -7.66
N LEU A 10 4.10 7.56 -7.86
CA LEU A 10 3.36 7.82 -9.09
C LEU A 10 2.19 8.73 -8.74
N TRP A 11 2.30 9.98 -9.18
CA TRP A 11 1.31 11.06 -9.30
C TRP A 11 0.44 11.43 -8.07
N THR A 12 -0.12 10.51 -7.28
CA THR A 12 -0.80 10.79 -5.99
C THR A 12 -0.79 9.63 -4.97
N THR A 13 -0.12 8.49 -5.26
CA THR A 13 -0.06 7.32 -4.37
C THR A 13 1.37 7.01 -3.94
N GLN A 14 1.56 6.65 -2.66
CA GLN A 14 2.85 6.19 -2.14
C GLN A 14 2.91 4.67 -2.23
N ILE A 15 3.95 4.17 -2.88
CA ILE A 15 4.31 2.76 -2.72
C ILE A 15 5.27 2.67 -1.53
N CYS A 16 4.78 2.13 -0.42
CA CYS A 16 5.61 1.74 0.70
C CYS A 16 5.74 0.23 0.69
N VAL A 17 6.91 -0.29 0.31
CA VAL A 17 7.19 -1.72 0.50
C VAL A 17 7.38 -1.97 1.99
N CYS A 18 6.30 -2.20 2.72
CA CYS A 18 6.36 -2.70 4.09
C CYS A 18 6.44 -4.22 4.03
N ALA A 19 7.64 -4.75 4.27
CA ALA A 19 7.85 -6.17 4.54
C ALA A 19 7.23 -6.50 5.91
N LEU A 20 5.90 -6.64 5.97
CA LEU A 20 5.18 -6.93 7.20
C LEU A 20 5.41 -8.37 7.69
N THR A 21 6.01 -9.23 6.86
CA THR A 21 6.23 -10.66 7.14
C THR A 21 7.46 -11.19 6.36
N LEU A 22 8.07 -12.25 6.89
CA LEU A 22 9.19 -12.98 6.29
C LEU A 22 8.68 -14.29 5.65
N PRO A 23 9.13 -14.71 4.45
CA PRO A 23 9.93 -13.95 3.47
C PRO A 23 9.08 -12.84 2.83
N PRO A 24 9.69 -11.78 2.28
CA PRO A 24 8.98 -10.55 1.94
C PRO A 24 8.17 -10.70 0.64
N SER A 25 7.07 -11.46 0.66
CA SER A 25 6.10 -11.51 -0.44
C SER A 25 5.10 -10.35 -0.40
N ASP A 26 4.91 -9.77 0.78
CA ASP A 26 3.80 -8.85 1.03
C ASP A 26 4.24 -7.41 0.75
N VAL A 27 3.42 -6.69 -0.02
CA VAL A 27 3.64 -5.30 -0.39
C VAL A 27 2.45 -4.45 0.06
N LEU A 28 2.73 -3.31 0.67
CA LEU A 28 1.71 -2.33 1.03
C LEU A 28 1.59 -1.26 -0.06
N VAL A 29 0.35 -0.92 -0.42
CA VAL A 29 0.03 0.21 -1.30
C VAL A 29 -0.89 1.12 -0.51
N CYS A 30 -0.54 2.40 -0.38
CA CYS A 30 -1.31 3.36 0.41
C CYS A 30 -1.43 4.72 -0.29
N PRO A 31 -2.55 5.44 -0.08
CA PRO A 31 -2.72 6.79 -0.61
C PRO A 31 -1.63 7.74 -0.08
N LEU A 32 -1.24 8.77 -0.84
CA LEU A 32 -0.33 9.81 -0.30
C LEU A 32 -1.03 10.65 0.76
N ARG A 33 -2.30 10.99 0.54
CA ARG A 33 -3.08 11.74 1.51
C ARG A 33 -3.34 10.84 2.73
N PRO A 34 -2.98 11.28 3.94
CA PRO A 34 -3.26 10.49 5.14
C PRO A 34 -4.77 10.43 5.38
N VAL A 35 -5.37 9.26 5.13
CA VAL A 35 -6.78 8.96 5.41
C VAL A 35 -6.90 7.74 6.30
N GLU A 36 -7.84 7.78 7.23
CA GLU A 36 -7.98 6.70 8.22
C GLU A 36 -8.78 5.53 7.65
N ARG A 37 -9.84 5.84 6.89
CA ARG A 37 -10.78 4.85 6.37
C ARG A 37 -10.87 4.91 4.85
N PHE A 38 -11.19 3.77 4.25
CA PHE A 38 -11.39 3.67 2.80
C PHE A 38 -12.49 4.61 2.29
N ARG A 39 -13.55 4.81 3.09
CA ARG A 39 -14.65 5.74 2.77
C ARG A 39 -14.24 7.22 2.70
N ASP A 40 -13.06 7.57 3.24
CA ASP A 40 -12.58 8.95 3.29
C ASP A 40 -11.75 9.31 2.03
N LEU A 41 -11.53 8.35 1.12
CA LEU A 41 -10.91 8.55 -0.18
C LEU A 41 -11.90 9.17 -1.17
N CYS A 42 -11.43 10.07 -2.02
CA CYS A 42 -12.20 10.51 -3.17
C CYS A 42 -12.14 9.45 -4.30
N PRO A 43 -13.10 9.47 -5.25
CA PRO A 43 -13.14 8.50 -6.34
C PRO A 43 -11.84 8.40 -7.16
N GLU A 44 -11.16 9.52 -7.35
CA GLU A 44 -9.89 9.60 -8.07
C GLU A 44 -8.76 8.86 -7.31
N GLU A 45 -8.71 9.01 -5.99
CA GLU A 45 -7.73 8.32 -5.14
C GLU A 45 -8.00 6.82 -5.08
N VAL A 46 -9.27 6.40 -5.05
CA VAL A 46 -9.64 4.97 -5.14
C VAL A 46 -9.14 4.38 -6.46
N ALA A 47 -9.39 5.08 -7.57
CA ALA A 47 -8.93 4.63 -8.89
C ALA A 47 -7.39 4.56 -8.96
N ASP A 48 -6.68 5.56 -8.44
CA ASP A 48 -5.22 5.59 -8.42
C ASP A 48 -4.62 4.49 -7.53
N LEU A 49 -5.21 4.25 -6.35
CA LEU A 49 -4.80 3.21 -5.41
C LEU A 49 -4.86 1.82 -6.06
N PHE A 50 -6.00 1.47 -6.68
CA PHE A 50 -6.17 0.17 -7.31
C PHE A 50 -5.38 0.02 -8.62
N ARG A 51 -5.20 1.09 -9.38
CA ARG A 51 -4.31 1.08 -10.56
C ARG A 51 -2.86 0.82 -10.16
N THR A 52 -2.43 1.39 -9.05
CA THR A 52 -1.11 1.15 -8.46
C THR A 52 -1.00 -0.28 -7.95
N ALA A 53 -1.99 -0.76 -7.21
CA ALA A 53 -2.06 -2.13 -6.71
C ALA A 53 -1.98 -3.17 -7.84
N GLN A 54 -2.68 -2.95 -8.96
CA GLN A 54 -2.59 -3.82 -10.15
C GLN A 54 -1.17 -3.87 -10.73
N ARG A 55 -0.49 -2.72 -10.85
CA ARG A 55 0.89 -2.66 -11.37
C ARG A 55 1.88 -3.34 -10.44
N VAL A 56 1.76 -3.09 -9.14
CA VAL A 56 2.60 -3.73 -8.11
C VAL A 56 2.37 -5.24 -8.14
N GLY A 57 1.12 -5.69 -8.18
CA GLY A 57 0.79 -7.11 -8.25
C GLY A 57 1.47 -7.83 -9.42
N ASN A 58 1.37 -7.27 -10.62
CA ASN A 58 2.04 -7.82 -11.81
C ASN A 58 3.57 -7.97 -11.65
N VAL A 59 4.21 -7.07 -10.90
CA VAL A 59 5.65 -7.14 -10.62
C VAL A 59 5.95 -8.17 -9.54
N VAL A 60 5.14 -8.21 -8.47
CA VAL A 60 5.29 -9.16 -7.35
C VAL A 60 5.11 -10.60 -7.83
N GLU A 61 4.07 -10.92 -8.60
CA GLU A 61 3.87 -12.27 -9.16
C GLU A 61 5.06 -12.72 -9.99
N LYS A 62 5.56 -11.87 -10.89
CA LYS A 62 6.73 -12.19 -11.72
C LYS A 62 7.98 -12.38 -10.88
N HIS A 63 8.19 -11.54 -9.86
CA HIS A 63 9.39 -11.60 -9.02
C HIS A 63 9.43 -12.87 -8.17
N PHE A 64 8.29 -13.30 -7.65
CA PHE A 64 8.17 -14.50 -6.81
C PHE A 64 7.76 -15.76 -7.59
N CYS A 65 7.71 -15.70 -8.92
CA CYS A 65 7.22 -16.79 -9.78
C CYS A 65 5.83 -17.32 -9.33
N GLY A 66 4.98 -16.42 -8.83
CA GLY A 66 3.64 -16.73 -8.38
C GLY A 66 2.62 -16.77 -9.52
N THR A 67 1.51 -17.47 -9.30
CA THR A 67 0.38 -17.56 -10.26
C THR A 67 -0.88 -16.84 -9.77
N SER A 68 -0.84 -16.30 -8.54
CA SER A 68 -1.97 -15.65 -7.90
C SER A 68 -1.51 -14.69 -6.80
N LEU A 69 -2.33 -13.68 -6.52
CA LEU A 69 -2.17 -12.75 -5.40
C LEU A 69 -3.46 -12.64 -4.59
N THR A 70 -3.31 -12.25 -3.33
CA THR A 70 -4.43 -11.81 -2.49
C THR A 70 -4.31 -10.32 -2.22
N PHE A 71 -5.36 -9.55 -2.52
CA PHE A 71 -5.49 -8.16 -2.08
C PHE A 71 -6.38 -8.13 -0.83
N SER A 72 -5.92 -7.44 0.20
CA SER A 72 -6.69 -7.26 1.44
C SER A 72 -6.62 -5.81 1.91
N ILE A 73 -7.71 -5.33 2.51
CA ILE A 73 -7.80 -4.01 3.14
C ILE A 73 -8.32 -4.23 4.57
N GLN A 74 -7.58 -3.74 5.55
CA GLN A 74 -7.99 -3.72 6.95
C GLN A 74 -8.60 -2.34 7.26
N ASP A 75 -9.87 -2.15 6.92
CA ASP A 75 -10.58 -0.87 7.07
C ASP A 75 -11.24 -0.74 8.46
N GLY A 76 -10.47 -0.28 9.44
CA GLY A 76 -10.92 -0.05 10.82
C GLY A 76 -10.38 -1.06 11.84
N PRO A 77 -10.54 -0.77 13.15
CA PRO A 77 -9.97 -1.58 14.22
C PRO A 77 -10.45 -3.05 14.22
N GLU A 78 -11.74 -3.27 13.97
CA GLU A 78 -12.34 -4.62 13.95
C GLU A 78 -11.88 -5.44 12.74
N ALA A 79 -11.48 -4.79 11.65
CA ALA A 79 -10.86 -5.43 10.50
C ALA A 79 -9.36 -5.72 10.72
N GLY A 80 -8.81 -5.40 11.91
CA GLY A 80 -7.41 -5.63 12.26
C GLY A 80 -6.46 -4.52 11.86
N GLN A 81 -6.94 -3.30 11.57
CA GLN A 81 -6.08 -2.18 11.17
C GLN A 81 -5.07 -1.83 12.28
N THR A 82 -3.78 -2.06 11.99
CA THR A 82 -2.67 -1.79 12.93
C THR A 82 -1.99 -0.44 12.70
N VAL A 83 -2.02 0.08 11.46
CA VAL A 83 -1.42 1.36 11.09
C VAL A 83 -2.47 2.46 11.15
N LYS A 84 -2.28 3.42 12.07
CA LYS A 84 -3.12 4.61 12.20
C LYS A 84 -2.53 5.79 11.46
N VAL A 85 -3.39 6.68 10.97
CA VAL A 85 -2.96 7.98 10.49
C VAL A 85 -2.35 8.76 11.65
N SER A 86 -1.09 9.12 11.52
CA SER A 86 -0.38 9.91 12.52
C SER A 86 -0.66 11.39 12.34
N ALA A 87 -1.07 12.07 13.42
CA ALA A 87 -1.26 13.52 13.44
C ALA A 87 0.02 14.33 13.15
N TYR A 88 1.21 13.69 13.17
CA TYR A 88 2.49 14.36 12.88
C TYR A 88 2.68 14.76 11.41
N TYR A 89 1.84 14.28 10.48
CA TYR A 89 1.89 14.68 9.06
C TYR A 89 1.25 16.05 8.75
N TYR A 90 0.64 16.72 9.73
CA TYR A 90 0.08 18.07 9.55
C TYR A 90 1.09 19.21 9.79
N ASN A 91 2.35 18.91 10.16
CA ASN A 91 3.36 19.92 10.51
C ASN A 91 4.53 20.03 9.51
N TYR A 92 4.41 19.47 8.30
CA TYR A 92 5.36 19.69 7.21
C TYR A 92 4.63 19.89 5.88
#